data_AF-F0BJ56-F1
#
_entry.id   AF-F0BJ56-F1
#
_cell.length_a   1.000
_cell.length_b   1.000
_cell.length_c   1.000
_cell.angle_alpha   90.00
_cell.angle_beta   90.00
_cell.angle_gamma   90.00
#
_symmetry.space_group_name_H-M   'P 1'
#
loop_
_entity.id
_entity.type
_entity.pdbx_description
1 polymer ?
#
loop_
_entity_poly.entity_id
_entity_poly.type
_entity_poly.pdbx_seq_one_letter_code
_entity_poly.pdbx_strand_id
1 'polypeptide(L)'
;MSEANKTFAKVIANFCNFLEFSDAKVVDQDAAVQMMEQLAFELQELPDIERVLLCSDLVSESLNYEGEVADFVKNLPSSLGLNE
;
A
#
# COMPACT_ATOMS: atom_id res chain seq x y z
N MET A 1 -12.30 -0.85 15.28
CA MET A 1 -11.23 -1.35 14.40
C MET A 1 -10.30 -2.23 15.23
N SER A 2 -9.81 -3.33 14.68
CA SER A 2 -8.85 -4.19 15.37
C SER A 2 -7.43 -3.62 15.19
N GLU A 3 -6.54 -3.84 16.16
CA GLU A 3 -5.10 -3.51 16.01
C GLU A 3 -4.45 -4.32 14.87
N ALA A 4 -5.05 -5.45 14.48
CA ALA A 4 -4.59 -6.24 13.34
C ALA A 4 -4.77 -5.48 12.01
N ASN A 5 -5.89 -4.79 11.79
CA ASN A 5 -6.14 -4.05 10.53
C ASN A 5 -5.14 -2.90 10.32
N LYS A 6 -4.86 -2.13 11.38
CA LYS A 6 -3.82 -1.09 11.34
C LYS A 6 -2.45 -1.68 11.06
N THR A 7 -2.14 -2.83 11.69
CA THR A 7 -0.88 -3.54 11.44
C THR A 7 -0.78 -3.99 9.98
N PHE A 8 -1.88 -4.47 9.38
CA PHE A 8 -1.91 -4.84 7.96
C PHE A 8 -1.66 -3.64 7.05
N ALA A 9 -2.33 -2.51 7.27
CA ALA A 9 -2.09 -1.29 6.48
C ALA A 9 -0.63 -0.83 6.57
N LYS A 10 -0.02 -0.89 7.76
CA LYS A 10 1.40 -0.60 7.96
C LYS A 10 2.32 -1.57 7.24
N VAL A 11 2.02 -2.86 7.25
CA VAL A 11 2.81 -3.87 6.53
C VAL A 11 2.74 -3.62 5.02
N ILE A 12 1.55 -3.35 4.49
CA ILE A 12 1.34 -3.02 3.08
C ILE A 12 2.12 -1.76 2.71
N ALA A 13 1.97 -0.67 3.49
CA ALA A 13 2.67 0.59 3.24
C ALA A 13 4.20 0.41 3.24
N ASN A 14 4.75 -0.30 4.23
CA ASN A 14 6.19 -0.57 4.29
C ASN A 14 6.68 -1.42 3.11
N PHE A 15 5.89 -2.40 2.68
CA PHE A 15 6.26 -3.25 1.57
C PHE A 15 6.22 -2.49 0.24
N CYS A 16 5.16 -1.73 -0.02
CA CYS A 16 5.08 -0.87 -1.21
C CYS A 16 6.20 0.18 -1.21
N ASN A 17 6.50 0.78 -0.06
CA ASN A 17 7.63 1.72 0.05
C ASN A 17 8.97 1.04 -0.29
N PHE A 18 9.18 -0.19 0.17
CA PHE A 18 10.37 -0.96 -0.17
C PHE A 18 10.46 -1.23 -1.68
N LEU A 19 9.35 -1.56 -2.33
CA LEU A 19 9.32 -1.81 -3.77
C LEU A 19 9.55 -0.52 -4.59
N GLU A 20 8.94 0.60 -4.18
CA GLU A 20 8.99 1.87 -4.91
C GLU A 20 10.32 2.61 -4.72
N PHE A 21 10.81 2.71 -3.48
CA PHE A 21 11.94 3.58 -3.13
C PHE A 21 13.28 2.86 -3.03
N SER A 22 13.33 1.54 -3.27
CA SER A 22 14.60 0.83 -3.36
C SER A 22 15.32 1.15 -4.67
N ASP A 23 16.65 1.32 -4.58
CA ASP A 23 17.49 1.46 -5.77
C ASP A 23 17.45 0.18 -6.62
N ALA A 24 17.58 0.34 -7.94
CA ALA A 24 17.56 -0.77 -8.90
C ALA A 24 18.64 -1.85 -8.64
N LYS A 25 19.68 -1.55 -7.85
CA LYS A 25 20.69 -2.53 -7.40
C LYS A 25 20.18 -3.45 -6.29
N VAL A 26 19.10 -3.07 -5.60
CA VAL A 26 18.50 -3.81 -4.48
C VAL A 26 17.25 -4.54 -4.95
N VAL A 27 16.36 -3.85 -5.66
CA VAL A 27 15.11 -4.40 -6.18
C VAL A 27 15.06 -4.17 -7.68
N ASP A 28 14.85 -5.25 -8.44
CA ASP A 28 14.59 -5.16 -9.88
C ASP A 28 13.25 -4.44 -10.10
N GLN A 29 13.25 -3.38 -10.91
CA GLN A 29 12.09 -2.51 -11.05
C GLN A 29 10.91 -3.20 -11.75
N ASP A 30 11.17 -4.08 -12.71
CA ASP A 30 10.12 -4.83 -13.39
C ASP A 30 9.49 -5.85 -12.43
N ALA A 31 10.31 -6.50 -11.60
CA ALA A 31 9.82 -7.39 -10.54
C ALA A 31 9.03 -6.63 -9.46
N ALA A 32 9.44 -5.42 -9.11
CA ALA A 32 8.72 -4.56 -8.17
C ALA A 32 7.31 -4.22 -8.68
N VAL A 33 7.21 -3.80 -9.93
CA VAL A 33 5.92 -3.50 -10.59
C VAL A 33 5.03 -4.74 -10.61
N GLN A 34 5.55 -5.89 -11.05
CA GLN A 34 4.78 -7.14 -11.08
C GLN A 34 4.24 -7.54 -9.70
N MET A 35 5.04 -7.34 -8.64
CA MET A 35 4.59 -7.62 -7.28
C MET A 35 3.53 -6.62 -6.81
N MET A 36 3.65 -5.33 -7.15
CA MET A 36 2.62 -4.34 -6.84
C MET A 36 1.30 -4.64 -7.57
N GLU A 37 1.35 -5.09 -8.83
CA GLU A 37 0.17 -5.51 -9.59
C GLU A 37 -0.52 -6.73 -8.95
N GLN A 38 0.26 -7.74 -8.57
CA GLN A 38 -0.27 -8.92 -7.88
C GLN A 38 -0.89 -8.56 -6.53
N LEU A 39 -0.24 -7.67 -5.76
CA LEU A 39 -0.78 -7.17 -4.49
C LEU A 39 -2.09 -6.41 -4.70
N ALA A 40 -2.16 -5.55 -5.71
CA ALA A 40 -3.39 -4.83 -6.06
C ALA A 40 -4.52 -5.80 -6.38
N PHE A 41 -4.27 -6.81 -7.22
CA PHE A 41 -5.25 -7.84 -7.57
C PHE A 41 -5.80 -8.55 -6.33
N GLU A 42 -4.92 -9.00 -5.42
CA GLU A 42 -5.34 -9.69 -4.19
C GLU A 42 -6.14 -8.79 -3.23
N LEU A 43 -5.75 -7.53 -3.09
CA LEU A 43 -6.44 -6.58 -2.22
C LEU A 43 -7.80 -6.12 -2.78
N GLN A 44 -7.96 -6.11 -4.12
CA GLN A 44 -9.23 -5.79 -4.76
C GLN A 44 -10.31 -6.86 -4.50
N GLU A 45 -9.91 -8.12 -4.28
CA GLU A 45 -10.81 -9.23 -3.93
C GLU A 45 -11.41 -9.13 -2.50
N LEU A 46 -10.93 -8.18 -1.68
CA LEU A 46 -11.52 -7.94 -0.36
C LEU A 46 -12.99 -7.49 -0.47
N PRO A 47 -13.86 -7.89 0.48
CA PRO A 47 -15.21 -7.38 0.56
C PRO A 47 -15.24 -5.85 0.67
N ASP A 48 -16.24 -5.19 0.08
CA ASP A 48 -16.32 -3.72 -0.01
C ASP A 48 -16.09 -3.01 1.34
N ILE A 49 -16.67 -3.53 2.43
CA ILE A 49 -16.50 -2.97 3.77
C ILE A 49 -15.04 -3.05 4.23
N GLU A 50 -14.38 -4.19 4.01
CA GLU A 50 -12.97 -4.38 4.39
C GLU A 50 -12.04 -3.53 3.51
N ARG A 51 -12.35 -3.41 2.22
CA ARG A 51 -11.61 -2.55 1.29
C ARG A 51 -11.70 -1.07 1.69
N VAL A 52 -12.89 -0.57 2.04
CA VAL A 52 -13.07 0.81 2.54
C VAL A 52 -12.29 1.05 3.84
N LEU A 53 -12.31 0.09 4.76
CA LEU A 53 -11.53 0.18 6.00
C LEU A 53 -10.02 0.22 5.72
N LEU A 54 -9.52 -0.64 4.83
CA LEU A 54 -8.12 -0.66 4.42
C LEU A 54 -7.70 0.67 3.78
N CYS A 55 -8.53 1.25 2.90
CA CYS A 55 -8.28 2.56 2.30
C CYS A 55 -8.13 3.65 3.38
N SER A 56 -9.03 3.68 4.36
CA SER A 56 -8.95 4.63 5.47
C SER A 56 -7.70 4.42 6.33
N ASP A 57 -7.31 3.17 6.56
CA ASP A 57 -6.15 2.81 7.36
C ASP A 57 -4.84 3.18 6.66
N LEU A 58 -4.72 2.97 5.35
CA LEU A 58 -3.56 3.40 4.55
C LEU A 58 -3.40 4.93 4.56
N VAL A 59 -4.49 5.67 4.40
CA VAL A 59 -4.48 7.14 4.48
C VAL A 59 -4.08 7.63 5.87
N SER A 60 -4.50 6.92 6.92
CA SER A 60 -4.11 7.25 8.29
C SER A 60 -2.63 6.92 8.56
N GLU A 61 -2.16 5.78 8.04
CA GLU A 61 -0.78 5.32 8.16
C GLU A 61 0.20 6.25 7.42
N SER A 62 -0.24 6.93 6.36
CA SER A 62 0.57 7.92 5.64
C SER A 62 1.09 9.05 6.54
N LEU A 63 0.39 9.34 7.66
CA LEU A 63 0.79 10.36 8.64
C LEU A 63 2.06 9.97 9.44
N ASN A 64 2.49 8.71 9.36
CA ASN A 64 3.70 8.21 10.01
C ASN A 64 4.96 8.36 9.12
N TYR A 65 4.81 8.87 7.90
CA TYR A 65 5.91 9.09 6.95
C TYR A 65 6.05 10.59 6.66
N GLU A 66 7.16 10.96 6.00
CA GLU A 66 7.45 12.34 5.61
C GLU A 66 7.77 12.44 4.12
N GLY A 67 7.53 13.62 3.54
CA GLY A 67 7.89 13.93 2.15
C GLY A 67 7.18 13.05 1.11
N GLU A 68 7.91 12.67 0.07
CA GLU A 68 7.39 11.87 -1.05
C GLU A 68 6.85 10.49 -0.62
N VAL A 69 7.40 9.92 0.45
CA VAL A 69 6.94 8.63 1.00
C VAL A 69 5.55 8.79 1.62
N ALA A 70 5.28 9.90 2.31
CA ALA A 70 3.96 10.19 2.86
C ALA A 70 2.92 10.35 1.74
N ASP A 71 3.27 11.08 0.69
CA ASP A 71 2.39 11.29 -0.48
C ASP A 71 2.14 9.98 -1.22
N PHE A 72 3.16 9.13 -1.38
CA PHE A 72 3.00 7.80 -1.98
C PHE A 72 2.06 6.92 -1.16
N VAL A 73 2.29 6.77 0.16
CA VAL A 73 1.44 5.95 1.04
C VAL A 73 -0.01 6.43 1.06
N LYS A 74 -0.22 7.76 1.07
CA LYS A 74 -1.55 8.36 1.00
C LYS A 74 -2.30 8.02 -0.28
N ASN A 75 -1.58 7.88 -1.39
CA ASN A 75 -2.14 7.59 -2.71
C ASN A 75 -2.25 6.09 -3.01
N LEU A 76 -1.66 5.20 -2.19
CA LEU A 76 -1.74 3.75 -2.36
C LEU A 76 -3.16 3.21 -2.60
N PRO A 77 -4.21 3.66 -1.89
CA PRO A 77 -5.57 3.20 -2.18
C PRO A 77 -5.98 3.37 -3.64
N SER A 78 -5.60 4.48 -4.27
CA SER A 78 -5.88 4.75 -5.68
C SER A 78 -4.90 4.04 -6.61
N SER A 79 -3.61 4.02 -6.28
CA SER A 79 -2.60 3.31 -7.08
C SER A 79 -2.85 1.81 -7.16
N LEU A 80 -3.45 1.22 -6.11
CA LEU A 80 -3.82 -0.20 -6.04
C LEU A 80 -5.26 -0.46 -6.52
N GLY A 81 -6.00 0.56 -7.00
CA GLY A 81 -7.37 0.42 -7.50
C GLY A 81 -8.40 0.01 -6.44
N LEU A 82 -8.17 0.35 -5.17
CA LEU A 82 -9.02 -0.07 -4.04
C LEU A 82 -10.23 0.84 -3.81
N ASN A 83 -10.18 2.08 -4.29
CA ASN A 83 -11.21 3.10 -4.11
C ASN A 83 -11.90 3.53 -5.41
N GLU A 84 -11.84 2.68 -6.44
CA GLU A 84 -12.58 2.81 -7.71
C GLU A 84 -13.98 2.19 -7.64
#